data_AF-A0A1Q9LE64-F1
#
_entry.id   AF-A0A1Q9LE64-F1
#
_cell.length_a   1.000
_cell.length_b   1.000
_cell.length_c   1.000
_cell.angle_alpha   90.00
_cell.angle_beta   90.00
_cell.angle_gamma   90.00
#
_symmetry.space_group_name_H-M   'P 1'
#
loop_
_entity.id
_entity.type
_entity.pdbx_description
1 polymer ?
#
loop_
_entity_poly.entity_id
_entity_poly.type
_entity_poly.pdbx_seq_one_letter_code
_entity_poly.pdbx_strand_id
1 'polypeptide(L)'
;MRRAALVVAGAATLAAGTAAHASAAPPADGGTYTPQVVGGTQAAQGEFPWMVRLSMGCGGAMYTDQLVLTAAHCVNGTGNNTSITATYGVVDLQSSSKVTRQSTYVYRNPGYSTSAGGDWALIKLASPISGAATLPLATSTAYDSGTFTVIGWGAATEGGAQQRYLLKAQVPFVDDTTCKSSYPSMKTAVEICAGYPQGGTDTCQGDSGGPMVRRDGAGNWIQVGIVSYGQGCARPNYPGVYAQVSALSSAIATQAAQLGGGTTPPTGTVFSSSGTVTIPDLGTASANVVVSGISGNAPSALSVSVDIRHTYRGDLVVDLVAPNGTAFRLKNSSSSDSADNVIATYTVNASAVAANGTWKLRAQDVYSGDTGYIASAKLTF
;
A
#
# COMPACT_ATOMS: atom_id res chain seq x y z
N MET A 1 -20.70 96.48 -5.25
CA MET A 1 -19.27 96.39 -4.83
C MET A 1 -18.65 95.16 -5.48
N ARG A 2 -17.42 95.30 -5.98
CA ARG A 2 -16.66 94.32 -6.78
C ARG A 2 -16.43 92.98 -6.05
N ARG A 3 -16.44 91.85 -6.78
CA ARG A 3 -15.25 91.04 -7.16
C ARG A 3 -15.66 89.68 -7.74
N ALA A 4 -14.91 89.27 -8.77
CA ALA A 4 -15.04 88.05 -9.56
C ALA A 4 -14.40 86.81 -8.90
N ALA A 5 -14.77 85.61 -9.36
CA ALA A 5 -13.86 84.47 -9.50
C ALA A 5 -14.43 83.38 -10.43
N LEU A 6 -13.63 83.03 -11.44
CA LEU A 6 -13.65 81.80 -12.26
C LEU A 6 -13.66 80.52 -11.38
N VAL A 7 -14.05 79.37 -11.94
CA VAL A 7 -13.15 78.22 -12.21
C VAL A 7 -13.91 76.97 -12.69
N VAL A 8 -13.54 76.55 -13.91
CA VAL A 8 -13.28 75.19 -14.44
C VAL A 8 -14.45 74.22 -14.69
N ALA A 9 -14.61 73.93 -15.99
CA ALA A 9 -15.29 72.77 -16.53
C ALA A 9 -14.38 71.52 -16.40
N GLY A 10 -14.87 70.49 -15.71
CA GLY A 10 -14.25 69.16 -15.63
C GLY A 10 -15.05 68.17 -16.47
N ALA A 11 -14.40 67.57 -17.46
CA ALA A 11 -14.95 66.51 -18.30
C ALA A 11 -15.16 65.22 -17.50
N ALA A 12 -16.37 64.66 -17.54
CA ALA A 12 -16.68 63.36 -16.97
C ALA A 12 -16.37 62.25 -17.98
N THR A 13 -15.37 61.43 -17.66
CA THR A 13 -15.04 60.20 -18.38
C THR A 13 -16.00 59.07 -17.96
N LEU A 14 -16.74 58.52 -18.93
CA LEU A 14 -17.52 57.29 -18.75
C LEU A 14 -16.58 56.07 -18.75
N ALA A 15 -16.38 55.45 -17.59
CA ALA A 15 -15.77 54.12 -17.49
C ALA A 15 -16.86 53.06 -17.62
N ALA A 16 -16.75 52.21 -18.65
CA ALA A 16 -17.58 51.02 -18.82
C ALA A 16 -17.19 49.97 -17.77
N GLY A 17 -18.04 49.77 -16.76
CA GLY A 17 -17.93 48.68 -15.80
C GLY A 17 -18.43 47.37 -16.41
N THR A 18 -17.58 46.36 -16.49
CA THR A 18 -17.96 44.99 -16.86
C THR A 18 -18.74 44.36 -15.71
N ALA A 19 -20.01 44.02 -15.95
CA ALA A 19 -20.86 43.27 -15.02
C ALA A 19 -20.39 41.81 -14.95
N ALA A 20 -19.58 41.49 -13.94
CA ALA A 20 -19.30 40.11 -13.58
C ALA A 20 -20.60 39.44 -13.12
N HIS A 21 -21.04 38.42 -13.85
CA HIS A 21 -22.13 37.55 -13.46
C HIS A 21 -21.70 36.76 -12.22
N ALA A 22 -22.21 37.16 -11.05
CA ALA A 22 -22.11 36.35 -9.84
C ALA A 22 -22.94 35.08 -10.05
N SER A 23 -22.27 33.96 -10.29
CA SER A 23 -22.88 32.64 -10.25
C SER A 23 -23.35 32.39 -8.81
N ALA A 24 -24.65 32.31 -8.60
CA ALA A 24 -25.23 32.01 -7.31
C ALA A 24 -24.75 30.62 -6.86
N ALA A 25 -24.06 30.59 -5.71
CA ALA A 25 -23.69 29.35 -5.05
C ALA A 25 -24.96 28.55 -4.71
N PRO A 26 -24.98 27.22 -4.91
CA PRO A 26 -26.09 26.40 -4.46
C PRO A 26 -26.24 26.50 -2.93
N PRO A 27 -27.45 26.34 -2.38
CA PRO A 27 -27.69 26.54 -0.95
C PRO A 27 -26.86 25.54 -0.14
N ALA A 28 -26.15 26.05 0.86
CA ALA A 28 -25.50 25.24 1.87
C ALA A 28 -26.59 24.53 2.67
N ASP A 29 -26.66 23.20 2.53
CA ASP A 29 -27.55 22.37 3.34
C ASP A 29 -27.01 22.39 4.78
N GLY A 30 -27.65 23.21 5.62
CA GLY A 30 -27.29 23.52 6.99
C GLY A 30 -27.64 22.42 7.98
N GLY A 31 -27.36 21.17 7.65
CA GLY A 31 -27.32 20.08 8.62
C GLY A 31 -25.99 20.10 9.37
N THR A 32 -25.96 20.67 10.57
CA THR A 32 -24.87 20.39 11.52
C THR A 32 -24.96 18.92 11.93
N TYR A 33 -24.39 18.04 11.12
CA TYR A 33 -24.02 16.71 11.56
C TYR A 33 -22.88 16.88 12.55
N THR A 34 -23.05 16.41 13.78
CA THR A 34 -21.96 16.19 14.73
C THR A 34 -21.43 14.79 14.49
N PRO A 35 -20.35 14.58 13.72
CA PRO A 35 -19.78 13.26 13.56
C PRO A 35 -18.90 13.03 14.79
N GLN A 36 -19.27 12.10 15.66
CA GLN A 36 -18.42 11.71 16.77
C GLN A 36 -17.92 10.30 16.54
N VAL A 37 -16.82 10.12 15.78
CA VAL A 37 -15.77 9.22 16.32
C VAL A 37 -15.48 9.77 17.70
N VAL A 38 -15.16 8.95 18.70
CA VAL A 38 -14.65 9.51 19.95
C VAL A 38 -13.44 10.39 19.55
N GLY A 39 -13.63 11.72 19.55
CA GLY A 39 -12.70 12.76 19.10
C GLY A 39 -12.36 12.95 17.60
N GLY A 40 -13.02 12.30 16.63
CA GLY A 40 -12.65 12.39 15.20
C GLY A 40 -13.59 13.24 14.32
N THR A 41 -13.17 13.51 13.09
CA THR A 41 -13.91 14.33 12.10
C THR A 41 -14.02 13.60 10.76
N GLN A 42 -14.99 13.98 9.93
CA GLN A 42 -15.13 13.40 8.59
C GLN A 42 -13.95 13.79 7.70
N ALA A 43 -13.43 12.82 6.94
CA ALA A 43 -12.39 13.05 5.95
C ALA A 43 -12.97 13.68 4.68
N ALA A 44 -12.19 14.54 4.02
CA ALA A 44 -12.57 15.06 2.70
C ALA A 44 -12.35 13.99 1.61
N GLN A 45 -13.14 14.05 0.53
CA GLN A 45 -12.94 13.16 -0.61
C GLN A 45 -11.53 13.36 -1.19
N GLY A 46 -10.77 12.26 -1.32
CA GLY A 46 -9.39 12.29 -1.80
C GLY A 46 -8.34 12.67 -0.74
N GLU A 47 -8.72 12.92 0.51
CA GLU A 47 -7.76 13.26 1.58
C GLU A 47 -6.83 12.08 1.92
N PHE A 48 -7.38 10.87 1.93
CA PHE A 48 -6.64 9.62 2.17
C PHE A 48 -6.90 8.63 1.04
N PRO A 49 -6.29 8.85 -0.14
CA PRO A 49 -6.69 8.18 -1.37
C PRO A 49 -6.27 6.70 -1.42
N TRP A 50 -5.48 6.18 -0.48
CA TRP A 50 -5.10 4.76 -0.37
C TRP A 50 -6.07 3.92 0.46
N MET A 51 -7.08 4.53 1.10
CA MET A 51 -7.96 3.81 2.03
C MET A 51 -8.81 2.75 1.34
N VAL A 52 -8.92 1.60 2.00
CA VAL A 52 -9.73 0.46 1.57
C VAL A 52 -10.68 0.05 2.69
N ARG A 53 -11.96 -0.16 2.35
CA ARG A 53 -12.94 -0.83 3.19
C ARG A 53 -13.09 -2.28 2.74
N LEU A 54 -12.94 -3.22 3.67
CA LEU A 54 -13.08 -4.66 3.41
C LEU A 54 -14.47 -5.16 3.85
N SER A 55 -15.00 -6.16 3.14
CA SER A 55 -16.38 -6.66 3.32
C SER A 55 -16.69 -7.27 4.69
N MET A 56 -15.68 -7.74 5.43
CA MET A 56 -15.84 -8.24 6.81
C MET A 56 -15.91 -7.12 7.86
N GLY A 57 -15.89 -5.85 7.43
CA GLY A 57 -15.95 -4.70 8.34
C GLY A 57 -14.59 -4.18 8.79
N CYS A 58 -13.48 -4.71 8.28
CA CYS A 58 -12.14 -4.15 8.51
C CYS A 58 -11.77 -3.04 7.52
N GLY A 59 -10.78 -2.23 7.90
CA GLY A 59 -10.05 -1.32 7.03
C GLY A 59 -8.78 -1.94 6.45
N GLY A 60 -8.14 -1.17 5.58
CA GLY A 60 -6.82 -1.46 5.02
C GLY A 60 -6.31 -0.28 4.20
N ALA A 61 -5.11 -0.42 3.67
CA ALA A 61 -4.52 0.55 2.75
C ALA A 61 -3.96 -0.16 1.51
N MET A 62 -4.09 0.47 0.34
CA MET A 62 -3.43 0.00 -0.87
C MET A 62 -1.91 0.07 -0.67
N TYR A 63 -1.25 -1.08 -0.71
CA TYR A 63 0.20 -1.22 -0.66
C TYR A 63 0.81 -1.19 -2.06
N THR A 64 0.15 -1.86 -3.02
CA THR A 64 0.33 -1.66 -4.47
C THR A 64 -1.03 -1.34 -5.09
N ASP A 65 -1.12 -1.24 -6.41
CA ASP A 65 -2.40 -1.15 -7.13
C ASP A 65 -3.24 -2.44 -7.06
N GLN A 66 -2.67 -3.56 -6.60
CA GLN A 66 -3.33 -4.87 -6.51
C GLN A 66 -3.21 -5.54 -5.12
N LEU A 67 -2.43 -4.97 -4.20
CA LEU A 67 -2.29 -5.48 -2.83
C LEU A 67 -2.85 -4.51 -1.80
N VAL A 68 -3.63 -5.04 -0.87
CA VAL A 68 -4.12 -4.31 0.31
C VAL A 68 -3.40 -4.84 1.54
N LEU A 69 -2.79 -3.95 2.33
CA LEU A 69 -2.27 -4.24 3.66
C LEU A 69 -3.39 -4.04 4.69
N THR A 70 -3.54 -5.02 5.58
CA THR A 70 -4.53 -5.03 6.68
C THR A 70 -3.99 -5.82 7.87
N ALA A 71 -4.80 -6.06 8.90
CA ALA A 71 -4.44 -6.87 10.06
C ALA A 71 -4.62 -8.38 9.79
N ALA A 72 -3.81 -9.21 10.42
CA ALA A 72 -3.94 -10.67 10.40
C ALA A 72 -5.24 -11.16 11.05
N HIS A 73 -5.77 -10.46 12.06
CA HIS A 73 -7.04 -10.85 12.70
C HIS A 73 -8.27 -10.56 11.82
N CYS A 74 -8.16 -9.72 10.80
CA CYS A 74 -9.24 -9.43 9.85
C CYS A 74 -9.49 -10.56 8.85
N VAL A 75 -8.60 -11.55 8.79
CA VAL A 75 -8.65 -12.64 7.81
C VAL A 75 -8.51 -14.00 8.49
N ASN A 76 -9.14 -15.03 7.90
CA ASN A 76 -9.16 -16.36 8.50
C ASN A 76 -7.80 -17.08 8.42
N GLY A 77 -7.12 -17.01 7.27
CA GLY A 77 -5.88 -17.75 7.03
C GLY A 77 -5.27 -17.49 5.66
N THR A 78 -4.08 -18.05 5.44
CA THR A 78 -3.36 -17.97 4.16
C THR A 78 -3.94 -18.93 3.13
N GLY A 79 -4.13 -18.46 1.90
CA GLY A 79 -4.58 -19.29 0.79
C GLY A 79 -5.45 -18.55 -0.23
N ASN A 80 -5.96 -19.31 -1.19
CA ASN A 80 -6.93 -18.81 -2.16
C ASN A 80 -8.21 -18.37 -1.44
N ASN A 81 -8.62 -17.13 -1.67
CA ASN A 81 -9.83 -16.59 -1.09
C ASN A 81 -10.42 -15.54 -2.04
N THR A 82 -11.66 -15.76 -2.47
CA THR A 82 -12.41 -14.88 -3.38
C THR A 82 -13.64 -14.23 -2.72
N SER A 83 -13.78 -14.39 -1.41
CA SER A 83 -14.95 -13.92 -0.64
C SER A 83 -14.80 -12.49 -0.10
N ILE A 84 -13.58 -11.92 -0.16
CA ILE A 84 -13.32 -10.58 0.36
C ILE A 84 -13.50 -9.55 -0.74
N THR A 85 -14.41 -8.62 -0.54
CA THR A 85 -14.57 -7.46 -1.42
C THR A 85 -13.84 -6.25 -0.81
N ALA A 86 -12.88 -5.70 -1.55
CA ALA A 86 -12.24 -4.43 -1.27
C ALA A 86 -13.01 -3.30 -1.95
N THR A 87 -13.37 -2.26 -1.20
CA THR A 87 -14.01 -1.03 -1.67
C THR A 87 -13.02 0.12 -1.54
N TYR A 88 -12.80 0.85 -2.63
CA TYR A 88 -11.75 1.86 -2.77
C TYR A 88 -12.28 3.16 -3.40
N GLY A 89 -11.58 4.27 -3.12
CA GLY A 89 -11.72 5.53 -3.84
C GLY A 89 -12.86 6.45 -3.38
N VAL A 90 -13.51 6.15 -2.26
CA VAL A 90 -14.66 6.92 -1.75
C VAL A 90 -14.52 7.23 -0.28
N VAL A 91 -15.08 8.36 0.16
CA VAL A 91 -15.36 8.64 1.57
C VAL A 91 -16.73 8.07 1.97
N ASP A 92 -17.73 8.22 1.12
CA ASP A 92 -19.09 7.68 1.32
C ASP A 92 -19.23 6.29 0.69
N LEU A 93 -19.46 5.27 1.50
CA LEU A 93 -19.60 3.88 1.04
C LEU A 93 -20.85 3.63 0.19
N GLN A 94 -21.84 4.53 0.24
CA GLN A 94 -23.02 4.49 -0.63
C GLN A 94 -22.79 5.19 -1.97
N SER A 95 -21.66 5.89 -2.16
CA SER A 95 -21.32 6.51 -3.43
C SER A 95 -21.33 5.48 -4.57
N SER A 96 -21.87 5.90 -5.73
CA SER A 96 -21.84 5.13 -6.97
C SER A 96 -20.45 5.13 -7.62
N SER A 97 -19.58 6.06 -7.23
CA SER A 97 -18.19 6.16 -7.72
C SER A 97 -17.22 5.19 -7.05
N LYS A 98 -17.70 4.33 -6.12
CA LYS A 98 -16.85 3.35 -5.45
C LYS A 98 -16.28 2.35 -6.44
N VAL A 99 -15.01 2.03 -6.27
CA VAL A 99 -14.37 0.93 -7.00
C VAL A 99 -14.38 -0.29 -6.10
N THR A 100 -14.92 -1.40 -6.59
CA THR A 100 -14.88 -2.69 -5.88
C THR A 100 -14.01 -3.69 -6.60
N ARG A 101 -13.25 -4.49 -5.86
CA ARG A 101 -12.47 -5.62 -6.38
C ARG A 101 -12.58 -6.79 -5.40
N GLN A 102 -12.79 -7.99 -5.94
CA GLN A 102 -12.71 -9.22 -5.13
C GLN A 102 -11.24 -9.57 -4.88
N SER A 103 -10.98 -10.28 -3.78
CA SER A 103 -9.71 -10.93 -3.54
C SER A 103 -9.54 -12.16 -4.45
N THR A 104 -8.30 -12.63 -4.61
CA THR A 104 -7.99 -13.97 -5.13
C THR A 104 -7.15 -14.76 -4.17
N TYR A 105 -6.35 -14.08 -3.34
CA TYR A 105 -5.45 -14.70 -2.39
C TYR A 105 -5.31 -13.83 -1.16
N VAL A 106 -5.17 -14.48 -0.01
CA VAL A 106 -4.84 -13.85 1.27
C VAL A 106 -3.56 -14.46 1.79
N TYR A 107 -2.62 -13.62 2.20
CA TYR A 107 -1.53 -14.03 3.07
C TYR A 107 -1.77 -13.47 4.45
N ARG A 108 -2.01 -14.35 5.42
CA ARG A 108 -2.04 -14.02 6.83
C ARG A 108 -0.67 -14.32 7.41
N ASN A 109 -0.06 -13.36 8.09
CA ASN A 109 1.24 -13.57 8.71
C ASN A 109 1.22 -14.81 9.63
N PRO A 110 2.00 -15.87 9.33
CA PRO A 110 2.02 -17.09 10.16
C PRO A 110 2.62 -16.84 11.53
N GLY A 111 3.42 -15.77 11.67
CA GLY A 111 4.00 -15.35 12.95
C GLY A 111 3.03 -14.60 13.86
N TYR A 112 1.77 -14.32 13.46
CA TYR A 112 0.86 -13.45 14.19
C TYR A 112 0.75 -13.76 15.70
N SER A 113 0.69 -15.05 16.07
CA SER A 113 0.61 -15.49 17.47
C SER A 113 1.94 -15.45 18.21
N THR A 114 3.08 -15.36 17.52
CA THR A 114 4.42 -15.32 18.13
C THR A 114 4.75 -13.93 18.68
N SER A 115 5.75 -13.84 19.53
CA SER A 115 6.23 -12.57 20.10
C SER A 115 6.83 -11.60 19.07
N ALA A 116 7.15 -12.08 17.87
CA ALA A 116 7.87 -11.31 16.85
C ALA A 116 7.15 -11.21 15.49
N GLY A 117 5.97 -11.80 15.32
CA GLY A 117 5.31 -11.78 14.01
C GLY A 117 4.48 -10.52 13.73
N GLY A 118 3.81 -9.96 14.73
CA GLY A 118 2.92 -8.79 14.56
C GLY A 118 1.61 -9.09 13.80
N ASP A 119 0.65 -8.18 13.93
CA ASP A 119 -0.70 -8.32 13.36
C ASP A 119 -0.83 -7.71 11.97
N TRP A 120 -0.45 -8.46 10.93
CA TRP A 120 -0.53 -8.00 9.55
C TRP A 120 -0.89 -9.11 8.55
N ALA A 121 -1.55 -8.72 7.46
CA ALA A 121 -1.91 -9.57 6.35
C ALA A 121 -1.92 -8.79 5.03
N LEU A 122 -1.75 -9.52 3.94
CA LEU A 122 -1.88 -8.99 2.58
C LEU A 122 -3.04 -9.65 1.88
N ILE A 123 -3.86 -8.84 1.19
CA ILE A 123 -4.94 -9.31 0.34
C ILE A 123 -4.58 -8.97 -1.10
N LYS A 124 -4.46 -9.99 -1.95
CA LYS A 124 -4.28 -9.82 -3.40
C LYS A 124 -5.64 -9.70 -4.06
N LEU A 125 -5.84 -8.60 -4.77
CA LEU A 125 -7.04 -8.32 -5.54
C LEU A 125 -7.03 -9.08 -6.87
N ALA A 126 -8.21 -9.41 -7.39
CA ALA A 126 -8.39 -10.16 -8.63
C ALA A 126 -7.82 -9.42 -9.86
N SER A 127 -7.79 -8.09 -9.81
CA SER A 127 -7.13 -7.25 -10.80
C SER A 127 -6.63 -5.95 -10.15
N PRO A 128 -5.61 -5.30 -10.72
CA PRO A 128 -5.17 -3.98 -10.29
C PRO A 128 -6.30 -2.94 -10.37
N ILE A 129 -6.24 -1.96 -9.47
CA ILE A 129 -7.03 -0.74 -9.54
C ILE A 129 -6.18 0.33 -10.22
N SER A 130 -6.53 0.64 -11.48
CA SER A 130 -5.80 1.64 -12.27
C SER A 130 -5.79 3.00 -11.56
N GLY A 131 -4.60 3.59 -11.41
CA GLY A 131 -4.42 4.88 -10.75
C GLY A 131 -4.59 4.86 -9.24
N ALA A 132 -4.61 3.68 -8.59
CA ALA A 132 -4.69 3.60 -7.14
C ALA A 132 -3.49 4.30 -6.49
N ALA A 133 -3.79 5.25 -5.59
CA ALA A 133 -2.79 5.80 -4.69
C ALA A 133 -2.39 4.71 -3.68
N THR A 134 -1.08 4.58 -3.45
CA THR A 134 -0.51 3.64 -2.50
C THR A 134 -0.01 4.37 -1.26
N LEU A 135 0.06 3.66 -0.14
CA LEU A 135 0.61 4.18 1.11
C LEU A 135 1.98 3.55 1.40
N PRO A 136 3.08 4.32 1.34
CA PRO A 136 4.40 3.82 1.71
C PRO A 136 4.47 3.43 3.19
N LEU A 137 5.27 2.42 3.50
CA LEU A 137 5.51 1.97 4.88
C LEU A 137 6.65 2.78 5.51
N ALA A 138 6.53 3.09 6.80
CA ALA A 138 7.66 3.50 7.61
C ALA A 138 8.67 2.34 7.69
N THR A 139 9.93 2.60 7.36
CA THR A 139 11.04 1.62 7.41
C THR A 139 12.03 1.90 8.54
N SER A 140 11.76 2.92 9.35
CA SER A 140 12.63 3.39 10.43
C SER A 140 11.80 3.76 11.64
N THR A 141 12.34 3.48 12.83
CA THR A 141 11.74 3.84 14.12
C THR A 141 11.74 5.35 14.40
N ALA A 142 12.42 6.15 13.57
CA ALA A 142 12.34 7.61 13.62
C ALA A 142 10.89 8.14 13.51
N TYR A 143 9.99 7.33 12.94
CA TYR A 143 8.60 7.67 12.73
C TYR A 143 7.66 7.17 13.85
N ASP A 144 8.16 6.44 14.84
CA ASP A 144 7.35 5.73 15.84
C ASP A 144 7.01 6.57 17.08
N SER A 145 7.09 7.90 16.99
CA SER A 145 6.75 8.81 18.09
C SER A 145 6.03 10.08 17.62
N GLY A 146 5.45 10.85 18.54
CA GLY A 146 4.74 12.09 18.20
C GLY A 146 3.25 11.85 17.95
N THR A 147 2.65 12.59 17.03
CA THR A 147 1.21 12.52 16.76
C THR A 147 0.94 11.75 15.47
N PHE A 148 -0.01 10.83 15.55
CA PHE A 148 -0.46 10.02 14.43
C PHE A 148 -1.88 10.40 14.03
N THR A 149 -2.23 10.10 12.77
CA THR A 149 -3.61 10.15 12.27
C THR A 149 -4.10 8.73 12.07
N VAL A 150 -5.23 8.40 12.68
CA VAL A 150 -5.94 7.14 12.49
C VAL A 150 -7.17 7.38 11.63
N ILE A 151 -7.45 6.45 10.72
CA ILE A 151 -8.40 6.65 9.63
C ILE A 151 -9.22 5.37 9.42
N GLY A 152 -10.54 5.50 9.32
CA GLY A 152 -11.40 4.36 9.00
C GLY A 152 -12.89 4.66 8.98
N TRP A 153 -13.67 3.58 8.86
CA TRP A 153 -15.14 3.58 8.89
C TRP A 153 -15.66 2.83 10.12
N GLY A 154 -14.82 2.67 11.15
CA GLY A 154 -15.19 2.07 12.41
C GLY A 154 -16.27 2.85 13.13
N ALA A 155 -16.80 2.22 14.17
CA ALA A 155 -17.85 2.77 15.01
C ALA A 155 -17.41 4.10 15.61
N ALA A 156 -18.33 5.04 15.61
CA ALA A 156 -18.04 6.38 16.09
C ALA A 156 -17.95 6.40 17.64
N THR A 157 -18.68 5.49 18.29
CA THR A 157 -18.70 5.31 19.73
C THR A 157 -18.50 3.83 20.06
N GLU A 158 -17.94 3.51 21.22
CA GLU A 158 -17.80 2.12 21.67
C GLU A 158 -19.16 1.40 21.63
N GLY A 159 -19.22 0.25 20.95
CA GLY A 159 -20.46 -0.52 20.78
C GLY A 159 -21.44 0.08 19.77
N GLY A 160 -21.06 1.15 19.08
CA GLY A 160 -21.86 1.79 18.04
C GLY A 160 -21.78 1.07 16.69
N ALA A 161 -22.58 1.56 15.73
CA ALA A 161 -22.55 1.06 14.36
C ALA A 161 -21.37 1.64 13.56
N GLN A 162 -20.83 0.84 12.64
CA GLN A 162 -19.86 1.31 11.66
C GLN A 162 -20.41 2.49 10.84
N GLN A 163 -19.49 3.36 10.41
CA GLN A 163 -19.85 4.62 9.80
C GLN A 163 -19.96 4.51 8.29
N ARG A 164 -20.88 5.30 7.71
CA ARG A 164 -21.04 5.43 6.25
C ARG A 164 -19.90 6.23 5.62
N TYR A 165 -19.46 7.28 6.33
CA TYR A 165 -18.43 8.20 5.88
C TYR A 165 -17.09 7.87 6.52
N LEU A 166 -15.99 8.08 5.78
CA LEU A 166 -14.63 7.93 6.28
C LEU A 166 -14.35 9.01 7.31
N LEU A 167 -13.81 8.60 8.46
CA LEU A 167 -13.48 9.48 9.56
C LEU A 167 -11.97 9.44 9.85
N LYS A 168 -11.47 10.50 10.47
CA LYS A 168 -10.07 10.65 10.88
C LYS A 168 -9.98 11.20 12.30
N ALA A 169 -8.99 10.78 13.06
CA ALA A 169 -8.69 11.32 14.38
C ALA A 169 -7.18 11.42 14.59
N GLN A 170 -6.76 12.31 15.50
CA GLN A 170 -5.36 12.40 15.92
C GLN A 170 -5.17 11.70 17.26
N VAL A 171 -4.09 10.93 17.37
CA VAL A 171 -3.73 10.23 18.62
C VAL A 171 -2.24 10.42 18.89
N PRO A 172 -1.83 10.73 20.14
CA PRO A 172 -0.43 10.86 20.48
C PRO A 172 0.18 9.48 20.75
N PHE A 173 1.48 9.35 20.49
CA PHE A 173 2.29 8.21 20.87
C PHE A 173 2.25 7.96 22.39
N VAL A 174 2.21 6.67 22.75
CA VAL A 174 2.35 6.18 24.12
C VAL A 174 3.51 5.21 24.16
N ASP A 175 4.45 5.44 25.08
CA ASP A 175 5.64 4.60 25.21
C ASP A 175 5.31 3.18 25.71
N ASP A 176 6.18 2.23 25.37
CA ASP A 176 6.02 0.81 25.69
C ASP A 176 5.82 0.53 27.18
N THR A 177 6.44 1.30 28.07
CA THR A 177 6.32 1.09 29.53
C THR A 177 4.92 1.46 29.98
N THR A 178 4.46 2.64 29.57
CA THR A 178 3.10 3.10 29.83
C THR A 178 2.08 2.13 29.22
N CYS A 179 2.26 1.72 27.96
CA CYS A 179 1.31 0.83 27.32
C CYS A 179 1.28 -0.58 27.94
N LYS A 180 2.43 -1.13 28.36
CA LYS A 180 2.48 -2.41 29.08
C LYS A 180 1.80 -2.38 30.44
N SER A 181 1.72 -1.21 31.08
CA SER A 181 0.97 -1.08 32.34
C SER A 181 -0.53 -1.36 32.13
N SER A 182 -1.06 -1.05 30.94
CA SER A 182 -2.43 -1.33 30.53
C SER A 182 -2.58 -2.72 29.89
N TYR A 183 -1.55 -3.17 29.17
CA TYR A 183 -1.53 -4.45 28.45
C TYR A 183 -0.27 -5.27 28.76
N PRO A 184 -0.27 -6.06 29.86
CA PRO A 184 0.92 -6.83 30.27
C PRO A 184 1.43 -7.82 29.21
N SER A 185 0.57 -8.27 28.30
CA SER A 185 0.91 -9.20 27.20
C SER A 185 1.45 -8.54 25.93
N MET A 186 1.56 -7.20 25.91
CA MET A 186 1.97 -6.44 24.72
C MET A 186 3.35 -6.88 24.21
N LYS A 187 3.43 -7.10 22.90
CA LYS A 187 4.64 -7.51 22.18
C LYS A 187 5.42 -6.28 21.72
N THR A 188 6.13 -5.62 22.64
CA THR A 188 6.87 -4.36 22.40
C THR A 188 7.92 -4.40 21.28
N ALA A 189 8.27 -5.58 20.75
CA ALA A 189 9.14 -5.69 19.59
C ALA A 189 8.44 -5.41 18.25
N VAL A 190 7.11 -5.50 18.21
CA VAL A 190 6.29 -5.45 16.99
C VAL A 190 4.96 -4.72 17.18
N GLU A 191 4.74 -4.10 18.34
CA GLU A 191 3.53 -3.38 18.69
C GLU A 191 3.89 -1.96 19.15
N ILE A 192 3.07 -0.99 18.76
CA ILE A 192 3.19 0.42 19.12
C ILE A 192 1.84 0.91 19.64
N CYS A 193 1.86 1.81 20.62
CA CYS A 193 0.63 2.35 21.21
C CYS A 193 0.44 3.83 20.89
N ALA A 194 -0.82 4.20 20.77
CA ALA A 194 -1.23 5.59 20.61
C ALA A 194 -2.60 5.81 21.24
N GLY A 195 -2.77 6.96 21.89
CA GLY A 195 -4.01 7.33 22.56
C GLY A 195 -3.78 8.34 23.67
N TYR A 196 -4.85 9.02 24.06
CA TYR A 196 -4.79 9.97 25.16
C TYR A 196 -4.95 9.26 26.51
N PRO A 197 -4.18 9.63 27.55
CA PRO A 197 -4.33 9.05 28.89
C PRO A 197 -5.75 9.20 29.45
N GLN A 198 -6.40 10.34 29.21
CA GLN A 198 -7.79 10.59 29.62
C GLN A 198 -8.83 9.85 28.77
N GLY A 199 -8.43 9.12 27.72
CA GLY A 199 -9.32 8.55 26.73
C GLY A 199 -9.96 9.62 25.84
N GLY A 200 -11.16 9.34 25.33
CA GLY A 200 -11.95 10.27 24.53
C GLY A 200 -11.53 10.41 23.05
N THR A 201 -10.37 9.92 22.63
CA THR A 201 -10.04 9.78 21.20
C THR A 201 -9.24 8.52 20.91
N ASP A 202 -9.75 7.68 20.03
CA ASP A 202 -9.15 6.39 19.66
C ASP A 202 -9.78 5.81 18.38
N THR A 203 -9.16 4.76 17.84
CA THR A 203 -9.82 3.85 16.90
C THR A 203 -10.88 3.01 17.58
N CYS A 204 -11.86 2.53 16.82
CA CYS A 204 -12.96 1.75 17.38
C CYS A 204 -13.38 0.59 16.47
N GLN A 205 -14.45 -0.13 16.85
CA GLN A 205 -14.88 -1.35 16.16
C GLN A 205 -15.08 -1.09 14.66
N GLY A 206 -14.29 -1.76 13.80
CA GLY A 206 -14.37 -1.61 12.35
C GLY A 206 -13.34 -0.67 11.72
N ASP A 207 -12.44 -0.08 12.53
CA ASP A 207 -11.18 0.50 12.05
C ASP A 207 -10.06 -0.56 11.98
N SER A 208 -10.26 -1.73 12.58
CA SER A 208 -9.36 -2.90 12.54
C SER A 208 -8.72 -3.10 11.18
N GLY A 209 -7.39 -3.23 11.13
CA GLY A 209 -6.62 -3.37 9.90
C GLY A 209 -6.40 -2.08 9.12
N GLY A 210 -7.05 -0.97 9.48
CA GLY A 210 -6.81 0.34 8.91
C GLY A 210 -5.41 0.88 9.23
N PRO A 211 -4.92 1.86 8.46
CA PRO A 211 -3.60 2.45 8.68
C PRO A 211 -3.63 3.51 9.80
N MET A 212 -2.59 3.49 10.63
CA MET A 212 -2.18 4.65 11.43
C MET A 212 -1.02 5.33 10.70
N VAL A 213 -1.15 6.62 10.40
CA VAL A 213 -0.23 7.36 9.52
C VAL A 213 0.35 8.61 10.16
N ARG A 214 1.47 9.07 9.62
CA ARG A 214 1.99 10.42 9.86
C ARG A 214 2.65 10.97 8.60
N ARG A 215 3.05 12.24 8.64
CA ARG A 215 3.87 12.83 7.58
C ARG A 215 5.35 12.59 7.84
N ASP A 216 6.09 12.28 6.77
CA ASP A 216 7.55 12.26 6.75
C ASP A 216 8.15 13.67 6.67
N GLY A 217 9.48 13.78 6.61
CA GLY A 217 10.17 15.07 6.51
C GLY A 217 9.91 15.84 5.21
N ALA A 218 9.42 15.16 4.16
CA ALA A 218 9.01 15.77 2.89
C ALA A 218 7.50 16.13 2.87
N GLY A 219 6.77 15.85 3.95
CA GLY A 219 5.34 16.09 4.06
C GLY A 219 4.47 14.99 3.45
N ASN A 220 5.03 13.88 2.98
CA ASN A 220 4.27 12.75 2.44
C ASN A 220 3.72 11.87 3.55
N TRP A 221 2.56 11.26 3.32
CA TRP A 221 2.00 10.30 4.25
C TRP A 221 2.76 8.97 4.20
N ILE A 222 3.02 8.41 5.39
CA ILE A 222 3.61 7.09 5.57
C ILE A 222 2.79 6.31 6.61
N GLN A 223 2.71 4.99 6.45
CA GLN A 223 2.08 4.11 7.42
C GLN A 223 3.05 3.75 8.55
N VAL A 224 2.67 4.06 9.78
CA VAL A 224 3.43 3.76 11.01
C VAL A 224 2.83 2.58 11.76
N GLY A 225 1.51 2.40 11.67
CA GLY A 225 0.80 1.32 12.36
C GLY A 225 -0.29 0.67 11.54
N ILE A 226 -0.71 -0.51 11.97
CA ILE A 226 -1.93 -1.20 11.54
C ILE A 226 -2.82 -1.35 12.78
N VAL A 227 -4.06 -0.87 12.73
CA VAL A 227 -5.02 -0.95 13.85
C VAL A 227 -5.21 -2.42 14.24
N SER A 228 -4.92 -2.77 15.49
CA SER A 228 -4.86 -4.16 15.95
C SER A 228 -5.92 -4.45 17.02
N TYR A 229 -5.75 -3.93 18.24
CA TYR A 229 -6.67 -4.17 19.35
C TYR A 229 -6.65 -3.03 20.38
N GLY A 230 -7.57 -3.08 21.35
CA GLY A 230 -7.63 -2.18 22.50
C GLY A 230 -8.70 -2.65 23.49
N GLN A 231 -8.65 -2.15 24.72
CA GLN A 231 -9.70 -2.39 25.71
C GLN A 231 -10.78 -1.31 25.61
N GLY A 232 -11.84 -1.63 24.86
CA GLY A 232 -12.88 -0.68 24.50
C GLY A 232 -12.40 0.32 23.44
N CYS A 233 -13.16 1.40 23.24
CA CYS A 233 -12.72 2.49 22.36
C CYS A 233 -12.52 3.74 23.20
N ALA A 234 -11.30 4.29 23.19
CA ALA A 234 -11.00 5.56 23.83
C ALA A 234 -11.29 5.57 25.36
N ARG A 235 -11.10 4.43 26.03
CA ARG A 235 -11.24 4.36 27.48
C ARG A 235 -10.04 5.02 28.16
N PRO A 236 -10.22 5.73 29.29
CA PRO A 236 -9.10 6.27 30.06
C PRO A 236 -8.08 5.19 30.40
N ASN A 237 -6.79 5.49 30.23
CA ASN A 237 -5.64 4.62 30.48
C ASN A 237 -5.54 3.36 29.60
N TYR A 238 -6.38 3.20 28.58
CA TYR A 238 -6.31 2.08 27.64
C TYR A 238 -6.09 2.61 26.23
N PRO A 239 -4.84 2.91 25.84
CA PRO A 239 -4.55 3.36 24.48
C PRO A 239 -4.84 2.25 23.46
N GLY A 240 -4.99 2.62 22.19
CA GLY A 240 -5.03 1.68 21.10
C GLY A 240 -3.67 1.03 20.88
N VAL A 241 -3.66 -0.26 20.54
CA VAL A 241 -2.46 -1.01 20.15
C VAL A 241 -2.49 -1.28 18.65
N TYR A 242 -1.36 -1.04 18.02
CA TYR A 242 -1.17 -1.14 16.58
C TYR A 242 0.02 -2.06 16.29
N ALA A 243 -0.02 -2.80 15.19
CA ALA A 243 1.18 -3.48 14.70
C ALA A 243 2.18 -2.43 14.21
N GLN A 244 3.42 -2.48 14.72
CA GLN A 244 4.45 -1.48 14.44
C GLN A 244 5.07 -1.72 13.06
N VAL A 245 4.75 -0.85 12.10
CA VAL A 245 5.13 -1.06 10.69
C VAL A 245 6.63 -0.97 10.48
N SER A 246 7.35 -0.12 11.20
CA SER A 246 8.82 -0.02 11.11
C SER A 246 9.51 -1.37 11.37
N ALA A 247 9.03 -2.12 12.36
CA ALA A 247 9.53 -3.45 12.72
C ALA A 247 9.13 -4.55 11.72
N LEU A 248 8.00 -4.37 11.02
CA LEU A 248 7.37 -5.39 10.17
C LEU A 248 7.60 -5.17 8.67
N SER A 249 8.06 -3.98 8.28
CA SER A 249 8.13 -3.50 6.89
C SER A 249 8.93 -4.42 5.96
N SER A 250 10.03 -4.99 6.43
CA SER A 250 10.85 -5.95 5.67
C SER A 250 10.09 -7.25 5.38
N ALA A 251 9.38 -7.80 6.37
CA ALA A 251 8.59 -9.02 6.22
C ALA A 251 7.38 -8.78 5.29
N ILE A 252 6.70 -7.65 5.45
CA ILE A 252 5.60 -7.23 4.57
C ILE A 252 6.09 -7.10 3.14
N ALA A 253 7.22 -6.41 2.91
CA ALA A 253 7.78 -6.21 1.57
C ALA A 253 8.21 -7.51 0.91
N THR A 254 8.87 -8.40 1.67
CA THR A 254 9.26 -9.73 1.19
C THR A 254 8.05 -10.51 0.70
N GLN A 255 6.98 -10.52 1.50
CA GLN A 255 5.79 -11.28 1.14
C GLN A 255 4.99 -10.63 0.02
N ALA A 256 4.91 -9.30 0.00
CA ALA A 256 4.22 -8.57 -1.05
C ALA A 256 4.88 -8.83 -2.41
N ALA A 257 6.23 -8.88 -2.46
CA ALA A 257 6.97 -9.27 -3.65
C ALA A 257 6.59 -10.69 -4.15
N GLN A 258 6.44 -11.66 -3.23
CA GLN A 258 6.00 -13.02 -3.58
C GLN A 258 4.57 -13.08 -4.12
N LEU A 259 3.68 -12.19 -3.68
CA LEU A 259 2.31 -12.10 -4.18
C LEU A 259 2.21 -11.33 -5.51
N GLY A 260 3.33 -10.90 -6.08
CA GLY A 260 3.37 -10.08 -7.29
C GLY A 260 3.06 -8.61 -7.04
N GLY A 261 3.10 -8.15 -5.78
CA GLY A 261 3.05 -6.74 -5.41
C GLY A 261 4.34 -6.30 -4.74
N GLY A 262 5.47 -6.49 -5.43
CA GLY A 262 6.71 -5.84 -5.03
C GLY A 262 6.48 -4.34 -4.87
N THR A 263 6.92 -3.78 -3.76
CA THR A 263 6.88 -2.35 -3.49
C THR A 263 7.48 -1.57 -4.65
N THR A 264 6.71 -0.57 -5.08
CA THR A 264 7.03 0.40 -6.14
C THR A 264 6.99 -0.23 -7.54
N PRO A 265 6.14 0.26 -8.48
CA PRO A 265 6.51 0.20 -9.89
C PRO A 265 7.95 0.70 -9.96
N PRO A 266 8.91 -0.04 -10.53
CA PRO A 266 10.23 0.53 -10.67
C PRO A 266 10.03 1.74 -11.59
N THR A 267 10.19 2.95 -11.05
CA THR A 267 10.25 4.15 -11.87
C THR A 267 11.43 3.96 -12.78
N GLY A 268 11.14 3.59 -14.02
CA GLY A 268 12.13 2.98 -14.87
C GLY A 268 11.57 2.53 -16.20
N THR A 269 12.45 2.41 -17.19
CA THR A 269 12.01 1.98 -18.53
C THR A 269 11.86 0.46 -18.53
N VAL A 270 10.68 -0.03 -18.92
CA VAL A 270 10.38 -1.46 -18.96
C VAL A 270 10.74 -2.04 -20.32
N PHE A 271 11.53 -3.12 -20.31
CA PHE A 271 11.84 -3.92 -21.48
C PHE A 271 11.28 -5.32 -21.28
N SER A 272 10.66 -5.89 -22.31
CA SER A 272 10.03 -7.21 -22.23
C SER A 272 10.60 -8.16 -23.28
N SER A 273 10.60 -9.45 -22.96
CA SER A 273 10.87 -10.48 -23.96
C SER A 273 9.75 -10.54 -25.00
N SER A 274 10.07 -11.03 -26.19
CA SER A 274 9.08 -11.27 -27.25
C SER A 274 8.84 -12.76 -27.42
N GLY A 275 7.56 -13.13 -27.53
CA GLY A 275 7.13 -14.52 -27.70
C GLY A 275 7.33 -15.41 -26.47
N THR A 276 6.84 -16.63 -26.59
CA THR A 276 7.03 -17.70 -25.61
C THR A 276 8.20 -18.58 -26.01
N VAL A 277 9.01 -19.04 -25.05
CA VAL A 277 10.14 -19.94 -25.30
C VAL A 277 9.95 -21.25 -24.57
N THR A 278 9.84 -22.36 -25.30
CA THR A 278 9.68 -23.70 -24.72
C THR A 278 10.90 -24.09 -23.89
N ILE A 279 10.65 -24.61 -22.69
CA ILE A 279 11.66 -25.24 -21.82
C ILE A 279 11.55 -26.75 -22.07
N PRO A 280 12.57 -27.36 -22.71
CA PRO A 280 12.60 -28.80 -22.87
C PRO A 280 12.91 -29.49 -21.53
N ASP A 281 12.39 -30.71 -21.37
CA ASP A 281 12.72 -31.63 -20.27
C ASP A 281 14.24 -31.84 -20.23
N LEU A 282 14.83 -31.80 -19.03
CA LEU A 282 16.28 -31.88 -18.81
C LEU A 282 17.09 -30.95 -19.74
N GLY A 283 16.66 -29.70 -19.91
CA GLY A 283 17.33 -28.78 -20.81
C GLY A 283 17.25 -27.32 -20.42
N THR A 284 17.79 -26.46 -21.28
CA THR A 284 17.91 -25.02 -21.04
C THR A 284 17.21 -24.24 -22.13
N ALA A 285 16.43 -23.24 -21.72
CA ALA A 285 15.83 -22.25 -22.59
C ALA A 285 16.24 -20.84 -22.17
N SER A 286 16.17 -19.89 -23.10
CA SER A 286 16.46 -18.48 -22.81
C SER A 286 15.54 -17.55 -23.58
N ALA A 287 14.87 -16.64 -22.86
CA ALA A 287 14.11 -15.56 -23.44
C ALA A 287 14.95 -14.28 -23.45
N ASN A 288 15.13 -13.67 -24.63
CA ASN A 288 15.90 -12.44 -24.78
C ASN A 288 15.05 -11.22 -24.43
N VAL A 289 15.61 -10.29 -23.66
CA VAL A 289 15.07 -8.95 -23.38
C VAL A 289 16.06 -7.93 -23.93
N VAL A 290 15.66 -7.23 -25.00
CA VAL A 290 16.51 -6.23 -25.66
C VAL A 290 16.35 -4.90 -24.95
N VAL A 291 17.41 -4.44 -24.29
CA VAL A 291 17.47 -3.17 -23.56
C VAL A 291 18.21 -2.16 -24.42
N SER A 292 17.58 -1.02 -24.67
CA SER A 292 18.15 0.06 -25.48
C SER A 292 17.76 1.42 -24.89
N GLY A 293 18.59 2.44 -25.11
CA GLY A 293 18.32 3.80 -24.63
C GLY A 293 18.70 4.06 -23.16
N ILE A 294 19.32 3.11 -22.45
CA ILE A 294 19.80 3.28 -21.08
C ILE A 294 21.33 3.39 -21.08
N SER A 295 21.86 4.60 -20.87
CA SER A 295 23.30 4.84 -20.78
C SER A 295 23.88 4.35 -19.44
N GLY A 296 25.11 3.82 -19.47
CA GLY A 296 25.83 3.41 -18.26
C GLY A 296 25.50 2.00 -17.79
N ASN A 297 25.75 1.73 -16.52
CA ASN A 297 25.49 0.44 -15.90
C ASN A 297 24.03 0.30 -15.45
N ALA A 298 23.58 -0.94 -15.32
CA ALA A 298 22.27 -1.28 -14.76
C ALA A 298 22.18 -0.82 -13.29
N PRO A 299 20.97 -0.65 -12.71
CA PRO A 299 20.84 -0.30 -11.30
C PRO A 299 21.26 -1.44 -10.37
N SER A 300 21.62 -1.10 -9.13
CA SER A 300 21.83 -2.07 -8.04
C SER A 300 20.53 -2.72 -7.54
N ALA A 301 19.38 -2.22 -8.01
CA ALA A 301 18.05 -2.75 -7.72
C ALA A 301 17.28 -3.04 -9.02
N LEU A 302 17.92 -3.70 -9.99
CA LEU A 302 17.29 -4.09 -11.25
C LEU A 302 16.11 -5.03 -10.97
N SER A 303 14.92 -4.64 -11.42
CA SER A 303 13.71 -5.45 -11.25
C SER A 303 13.56 -6.43 -12.40
N VAL A 304 13.32 -7.71 -12.06
CA VAL A 304 13.24 -8.83 -13.00
C VAL A 304 11.93 -9.58 -12.77
N SER A 305 10.90 -9.30 -13.56
CA SER A 305 9.65 -10.04 -13.53
C SER A 305 9.73 -11.26 -14.44
N VAL A 306 9.33 -12.41 -13.90
CA VAL A 306 9.40 -13.72 -14.52
C VAL A 306 8.00 -14.33 -14.53
N ASP A 307 7.54 -14.79 -15.69
CA ASP A 307 6.37 -15.66 -15.85
C ASP A 307 6.83 -16.89 -16.63
N ILE A 308 7.08 -17.99 -15.91
CA ILE A 308 7.39 -19.31 -16.46
C ILE A 308 6.26 -20.24 -16.09
N ARG A 309 5.72 -20.95 -17.08
CA ARG A 309 4.76 -22.02 -16.87
C ARG A 309 5.49 -23.35 -16.88
N HIS A 310 5.39 -24.10 -15.79
CA HIS A 310 6.06 -25.38 -15.59
C HIS A 310 5.22 -26.24 -14.65
N THR A 311 5.10 -27.52 -14.94
CA THR A 311 4.30 -28.47 -14.15
C THR A 311 4.91 -28.78 -12.79
N TYR A 312 6.23 -28.62 -12.64
CA TYR A 312 6.90 -28.68 -11.34
C TYR A 312 8.01 -27.63 -11.25
N ARG A 313 7.79 -26.52 -10.55
CA ARG A 313 8.77 -25.41 -10.55
C ARG A 313 10.03 -25.71 -9.74
N GLY A 314 9.99 -26.75 -8.90
CA GLY A 314 11.14 -27.22 -8.14
C GLY A 314 12.28 -27.70 -9.03
N ASP A 315 12.02 -28.02 -10.29
CA ASP A 315 13.07 -28.49 -11.19
C ASP A 315 13.88 -27.35 -11.83
N LEU A 316 13.37 -26.13 -11.71
CA LEU A 316 13.92 -25.00 -12.41
C LEU A 316 15.05 -24.31 -11.65
N VAL A 317 16.19 -24.17 -12.32
CA VAL A 317 17.18 -23.13 -12.04
C VAL A 317 16.91 -21.94 -12.96
N VAL A 318 16.71 -20.77 -12.38
CA VAL A 318 16.41 -19.54 -13.13
C VAL A 318 17.50 -18.50 -12.88
N ASP A 319 18.12 -18.03 -13.96
CA ASP A 319 19.13 -16.98 -13.94
C ASP A 319 18.72 -15.81 -14.85
N LEU A 320 19.05 -14.58 -14.43
CA LEU A 320 19.19 -13.46 -15.35
C LEU A 320 20.63 -13.42 -15.87
N VAL A 321 20.83 -13.36 -17.18
CA VAL A 321 22.16 -13.24 -17.80
C VAL A 321 22.29 -11.88 -18.47
N ALA A 322 23.31 -11.12 -18.06
CA ALA A 322 23.64 -9.81 -18.60
C ALA A 322 24.27 -9.90 -20.01
N PRO A 323 24.32 -8.78 -20.76
CA PRO A 323 24.92 -8.74 -22.10
C PRO A 323 26.38 -9.19 -22.14
N ASN A 324 27.13 -8.99 -21.05
CA ASN A 324 28.52 -9.43 -20.92
C ASN A 324 28.67 -10.90 -20.45
N GLY A 325 27.56 -11.62 -20.26
CA GLY A 325 27.55 -13.01 -19.81
C GLY A 325 27.52 -13.21 -18.28
N THR A 326 27.59 -12.14 -17.47
CA THR A 326 27.42 -12.26 -16.01
C THR A 326 26.03 -12.80 -15.69
N ALA A 327 25.95 -13.86 -14.87
CA ALA A 327 24.69 -14.48 -14.47
C ALA A 327 24.32 -14.13 -13.03
N PHE A 328 23.04 -13.87 -12.79
CA PHE A 328 22.46 -13.57 -11.50
C PHE A 328 21.38 -14.61 -11.19
N ARG A 329 21.60 -15.40 -10.12
CA ARG A 329 20.68 -16.44 -9.69
C ARG A 329 19.39 -15.82 -9.14
N LEU A 330 18.26 -16.12 -9.77
CA LEU A 330 16.93 -15.70 -9.30
C LEU A 330 16.29 -16.80 -8.46
N LYS A 331 16.39 -18.05 -8.91
CA LYS A 331 15.82 -19.23 -8.25
C LYS A 331 16.72 -20.45 -8.42
N ASN A 332 16.90 -21.21 -7.34
CA ASN A 332 17.49 -22.55 -7.37
C ASN A 332 16.41 -23.61 -7.57
N SER A 333 16.81 -24.75 -8.13
CA SER A 333 16.00 -25.96 -8.05
C SER A 333 15.88 -26.43 -6.60
N SER A 334 14.76 -27.07 -6.28
CA SER A 334 14.44 -27.58 -4.95
C SER A 334 13.42 -28.71 -5.09
N SER A 335 13.82 -29.92 -4.70
CA SER A 335 12.95 -31.10 -4.72
C SER A 335 11.73 -30.97 -3.79
N SER A 336 11.73 -30.02 -2.85
CA SER A 336 10.60 -29.74 -1.96
C SER A 336 9.70 -28.58 -2.42
N ASP A 337 9.97 -27.96 -3.58
CA ASP A 337 9.15 -26.89 -4.13
C ASP A 337 8.18 -27.42 -5.21
N SER A 338 7.15 -28.13 -4.76
CA SER A 338 6.21 -28.89 -5.59
C SER A 338 5.09 -28.07 -6.25
N ALA A 339 5.19 -26.74 -6.23
CA ALA A 339 4.19 -25.90 -6.87
C ALA A 339 4.44 -25.75 -8.37
N ASP A 340 3.38 -25.51 -9.11
CA ASP A 340 3.46 -25.16 -10.52
C ASP A 340 3.94 -23.71 -10.70
N ASN A 341 4.59 -23.45 -11.84
CA ASN A 341 4.93 -22.13 -12.37
C ASN A 341 5.91 -21.28 -11.52
N VAL A 342 6.72 -20.47 -12.20
CA VAL A 342 7.51 -19.40 -11.56
C VAL A 342 6.94 -18.06 -12.03
N ILE A 343 6.05 -17.49 -11.23
CA ILE A 343 5.47 -16.16 -11.46
C ILE A 343 5.92 -15.26 -10.32
N ALA A 344 7.01 -14.53 -10.50
CA ALA A 344 7.67 -13.77 -9.45
C ALA A 344 8.40 -12.54 -9.99
N THR A 345 8.70 -11.59 -9.11
CA THR A 345 9.62 -10.48 -9.43
C THR A 345 10.80 -10.53 -8.47
N TYR A 346 12.00 -10.46 -9.03
CA TYR A 346 13.27 -10.49 -8.31
C TYR A 346 13.95 -9.13 -8.39
N THR A 347 14.77 -8.82 -7.39
CA THR A 347 15.65 -7.65 -7.40
C THR A 347 17.09 -8.13 -7.50
N VAL A 348 17.82 -7.62 -8.48
CA VAL A 348 19.21 -8.01 -8.77
C VAL A 348 20.12 -6.79 -8.64
N ASN A 349 21.24 -6.98 -7.96
CA ASN A 349 22.33 -5.99 -8.00
C ASN A 349 23.14 -6.16 -9.28
N ALA A 350 22.82 -5.34 -10.28
CA ALA A 350 23.46 -5.34 -11.59
C ALA A 350 24.35 -4.09 -11.81
N SER A 351 24.73 -3.36 -10.76
CA SER A 351 25.47 -2.09 -10.89
C SER A 351 26.86 -2.20 -11.51
N ALA A 352 27.39 -3.42 -11.63
CA ALA A 352 28.67 -3.72 -12.24
C ALA A 352 28.60 -4.01 -13.76
N VAL A 353 27.40 -4.10 -14.35
CA VAL A 353 27.23 -4.48 -15.77
C VAL A 353 26.50 -3.41 -16.57
N ALA A 354 26.82 -3.28 -17.84
CA ALA A 354 26.19 -2.31 -18.74
C ALA A 354 24.67 -2.58 -18.88
N ALA A 355 23.86 -1.52 -18.86
CA ALA A 355 22.40 -1.63 -18.98
C ALA A 355 21.97 -1.98 -20.41
N ASN A 356 22.49 -1.26 -21.41
CA ASN A 356 22.19 -1.50 -22.81
C ASN A 356 22.73 -2.85 -23.30
N GLY A 357 21.91 -3.58 -24.05
CA GLY A 357 22.27 -4.84 -24.68
C GLY A 357 21.15 -5.88 -24.59
N THR A 358 21.47 -7.11 -25.01
CA THR A 358 20.54 -8.23 -24.90
C THR A 358 20.75 -8.96 -23.59
N TRP A 359 19.79 -8.82 -22.69
CA TRP A 359 19.70 -9.62 -21.47
C TRP A 359 18.94 -10.91 -21.76
N LYS A 360 19.18 -11.96 -20.97
CA LYS A 360 18.49 -13.23 -21.12
C LYS A 360 17.92 -13.70 -19.80
N LEU A 361 16.64 -14.02 -19.77
CA LEU A 361 16.10 -14.88 -18.72
C LEU A 361 16.36 -16.33 -19.12
N ARG A 362 17.24 -17.01 -18.39
CA ARG A 362 17.59 -18.41 -18.62
C ARG A 362 16.86 -19.29 -17.62
N ALA A 363 16.11 -20.25 -18.12
CA ALA A 363 15.49 -21.30 -17.33
C ALA A 363 16.14 -22.63 -17.70
N GLN A 364 16.57 -23.38 -16.69
CA GLN A 364 17.13 -24.72 -16.84
C GLN A 364 16.24 -25.68 -16.06
N ASP A 365 15.67 -26.64 -16.76
CA ASP A 365 15.10 -27.81 -16.13
C ASP A 365 16.25 -28.79 -15.85
N VAL A 366 16.45 -29.12 -14.57
CA VAL A 366 17.55 -29.97 -14.13
C VAL A 366 17.10 -31.35 -13.65
N TYR A 367 15.79 -31.65 -13.72
CA TYR A 367 15.24 -32.97 -13.44
C TYR A 367 14.39 -33.47 -14.61
N SER A 368 14.12 -34.77 -14.65
CA SER A 368 13.35 -35.39 -15.72
C SER A 368 11.87 -35.51 -15.38
N GLY A 369 11.01 -35.27 -16.36
CA GLY A 369 9.59 -35.65 -16.30
C GLY A 369 8.62 -34.48 -16.43
N ASP A 370 9.13 -33.26 -16.36
CA ASP A 370 8.35 -32.04 -16.43
C ASP A 370 8.81 -31.18 -17.63
N THR A 371 7.92 -30.33 -18.13
CA THR A 371 8.24 -29.40 -19.22
C THR A 371 7.49 -28.10 -19.02
N GLY A 372 7.88 -27.09 -19.78
CA GLY A 372 7.19 -25.81 -19.68
C GLY A 372 7.57 -24.81 -20.76
N TYR A 373 7.34 -23.54 -20.45
CA TYR A 373 7.76 -22.43 -21.30
C TYR A 373 7.93 -21.15 -20.49
N ILE A 374 8.86 -20.31 -20.92
CA ILE A 374 8.97 -18.92 -20.49
C ILE A 374 7.87 -18.15 -21.22
N ALA A 375 6.85 -17.70 -20.49
CA ALA A 375 5.74 -16.92 -21.03
C ALA A 375 6.14 -15.46 -21.22
N SER A 376 6.83 -14.88 -20.22
CA SER A 376 7.42 -13.54 -20.35
C SER A 376 8.56 -13.30 -19.36
N ALA A 377 9.48 -12.42 -19.75
CA ALA A 377 10.47 -11.82 -18.88
C ALA A 377 10.39 -10.30 -19.03
N LYS A 378 10.41 -9.55 -17.93
CA LYS A 378 10.46 -8.09 -17.95
C LYS A 378 11.60 -7.59 -17.08
N LEU A 379 12.35 -6.63 -17.61
CA LEU A 379 13.37 -5.89 -16.88
C LEU A 379 12.93 -4.45 -16.73
N THR A 380 13.05 -3.91 -15.53
CA THR A 380 12.78 -2.49 -15.30
C THR A 380 14.02 -1.84 -14.71
N PHE A 381 14.59 -0.90 -15.49
CA PHE A 381 15.84 -0.20 -15.22
C PHE A 381 15.62 1.15 -14.58
#